data_AF-X1KVH2-F1
#
_entry.id   AF-X1KVH2-F1
#
_cell.length_a   1.000
_cell.length_b   1.000
_cell.length_c   1.000
_cell.angle_alpha   90.00
_cell.angle_beta   90.00
_cell.angle_gamma   90.00
#
_symmetry.space_group_name_H-M   'P 1'
#
loop_
_entity.id
_entity.type
_entity.pdbx_description
1 polymer ?
#
loop_
_entity_poly.entity_id
_entity_poly.type
_entity_poly.pdbx_seq_one_letter_code
_entity_poly.pdbx_strand_id
1 'polypeptide(L)'
;EVGGKKIKELVRQYNLEVPAIGTGQAWGEEGLSFSDPLPSVREKAIARIKDHIDFAAEFSAQVIIGLIRGRIEDHVRREDAEKWSLDCLRECAAVAQGLKVGLTLEPLNRYETNFINTVAE
;
A
#
# COMPACT_ATOMS: atom_id res chain seq x y z
N GLU A 1 21.17 -6.99 6.99
CA GLU A 1 19.74 -7.04 6.62
C GLU A 1 19.06 -8.15 7.43
N VAL A 2 17.90 -7.90 8.03
CA VAL A 2 17.16 -8.91 8.80
C VAL A 2 16.07 -9.48 7.90
N GLY A 3 16.20 -10.74 7.48
CA GLY A 3 15.19 -11.38 6.61
C GLY A 3 13.88 -11.70 7.34
N GLY A 4 12.78 -11.85 6.59
CA GLY A 4 11.44 -12.10 7.13
C GLY A 4 11.33 -13.28 8.11
N LYS A 5 12.08 -14.37 7.85
CA LYS A 5 12.18 -15.51 8.78
C LYS A 5 12.66 -15.10 10.17
N LYS A 6 13.67 -14.22 10.25
CA LYS A 6 14.22 -13.78 11.53
C LYS A 6 13.23 -12.89 12.29
N ILE A 7 12.46 -12.06 11.59
CA ILE A 7 11.37 -11.28 12.18
C ILE A 7 10.33 -12.21 12.79
N LYS A 8 9.90 -13.24 12.06
CA LYS A 8 8.93 -14.24 12.53
C LYS A 8 9.39 -15.00 13.78
N GLU A 9 10.67 -15.38 13.85
CA GLU A 9 11.27 -15.99 15.02
C GLU A 9 11.22 -15.06 16.25
N LEU A 10 11.61 -13.79 16.08
CA LEU A 10 11.63 -12.82 17.16
C LEU A 10 10.21 -12.51 17.67
N VAL A 11 9.25 -12.28 16.78
CA VAL A 11 7.85 -12.02 17.14
C VAL A 11 7.28 -13.15 18.00
N ARG A 12 7.54 -14.42 17.61
CA ARG A 12 7.14 -15.59 18.39
C ARG A 12 7.87 -15.70 19.73
N GLN A 13 9.19 -15.49 19.73
CA GLN A 13 10.02 -15.57 20.94
C GLN A 13 9.53 -14.60 22.03
N TYR A 14 9.11 -13.40 21.64
CA TYR A 14 8.67 -12.35 22.55
C TYR A 14 7.14 -12.29 22.73
N ASN A 15 6.38 -13.22 22.16
CA ASN A 15 4.92 -13.26 22.21
C ASN A 15 4.26 -11.92 21.80
N LEU A 16 4.76 -11.35 20.71
CA LEU A 16 4.24 -10.13 20.09
C LEU A 16 3.35 -10.46 18.89
N GLU A 17 2.58 -9.47 18.44
CA GLU A 17 1.81 -9.50 17.20
C GLU A 17 2.36 -8.46 16.22
N VAL A 18 2.25 -8.77 14.92
CA VAL A 18 2.46 -7.79 13.85
C VAL A 18 1.08 -7.48 13.28
N PRO A 19 0.43 -6.38 13.70
CA PRO A 19 -0.97 -6.12 13.33
C PRO A 19 -1.11 -5.56 11.92
N ALA A 20 -0.07 -4.89 11.41
CA ALA A 20 -0.10 -4.20 10.13
C ALA A 20 1.28 -4.06 9.50
N ILE A 21 1.31 -3.99 8.17
CA ILE A 21 2.48 -3.66 7.35
C ILE A 21 2.23 -2.28 6.69
N GLY A 22 3.09 -1.31 7.00
CA GLY A 22 3.07 0.02 6.39
C GLY A 22 3.79 0.04 5.04
N THR A 23 3.29 0.85 4.11
CA THR A 23 3.75 0.85 2.70
C THR A 23 4.30 2.20 2.23
N GLY A 24 4.30 3.21 3.09
CA GLY A 24 4.55 4.60 2.68
C GLY A 24 5.95 4.87 2.12
N GLN A 25 6.97 4.12 2.54
CA GLN A 25 8.34 4.28 2.03
C GLN A 25 8.45 3.93 0.54
N ALA A 26 7.61 3.04 0.02
CA ALA A 26 7.60 2.72 -1.41
C ALA A 26 7.23 3.95 -2.28
N TRP A 27 6.50 4.91 -1.74
CA TRP A 27 6.29 6.20 -2.41
C TRP A 27 7.48 7.16 -2.18
N GLY A 28 7.86 7.38 -0.92
CA GLY A 28 8.85 8.39 -0.56
C GLY A 28 10.28 8.11 -1.06
N GLU A 29 10.71 6.84 -1.03
CA GLU A 29 12.08 6.44 -1.37
C GLU A 29 12.20 5.93 -2.81
N GLU A 30 11.11 5.40 -3.38
CA GLU A 30 11.16 4.70 -4.67
C GLU A 30 10.28 5.32 -5.75
N GLY A 31 9.48 6.34 -5.39
CA GLY A 31 8.60 7.04 -6.32
C GLY A 31 7.43 6.19 -6.83
N LEU A 32 7.08 5.09 -6.16
CA LEU A 32 5.96 4.25 -6.58
C LEU A 32 4.64 4.88 -6.14
N SER A 33 3.67 4.93 -7.07
CA SER A 33 2.40 5.59 -6.83
C SER A 33 1.27 4.92 -7.63
N PHE A 34 0.09 4.77 -7.02
CA PHE A 34 -1.13 4.33 -7.71
C PHE A 34 -1.75 5.42 -8.61
N SER A 35 -1.55 6.69 -8.28
CA SER A 35 -2.08 7.83 -9.03
C SER A 35 -1.11 8.37 -10.09
N ASP A 36 0.04 7.73 -10.28
CA ASP A 36 1.07 8.17 -11.23
C ASP A 36 0.53 8.18 -12.67
N PRO A 37 0.84 9.20 -13.50
CA PRO A 37 0.43 9.21 -14.90
C PRO A 37 1.06 8.10 -15.74
N LEU A 38 2.27 7.62 -15.38
CA LEU A 38 2.98 6.57 -16.09
C LEU A 38 2.46 5.18 -15.68
N PRO A 39 1.91 4.37 -16.61
CA PRO A 39 1.44 3.02 -16.30
C PRO A 39 2.50 2.12 -15.66
N SER A 40 3.76 2.25 -16.09
CA SER A 40 4.87 1.45 -15.58
C SER A 40 5.20 1.72 -14.11
N VAL A 41 4.92 2.93 -13.60
CA VAL A 41 5.08 3.24 -12.16
C VAL A 41 3.97 2.57 -11.37
N ARG A 42 2.73 2.63 -11.88
CA ARG A 42 1.57 1.97 -11.26
C ARG A 42 1.73 0.45 -11.20
N GLU A 43 2.20 -0.17 -12.29
CA GLU A 43 2.50 -1.60 -12.34
C GLU A 43 3.52 -2.02 -11.27
N LYS A 44 4.57 -1.21 -11.07
CA LYS A 44 5.57 -1.45 -10.01
C LYS A 44 5.00 -1.24 -8.61
N ALA A 45 4.14 -0.24 -8.42
CA ALA A 45 3.45 -0.01 -7.16
C ALA A 45 2.54 -1.21 -6.80
N ILE A 46 1.82 -1.75 -7.79
CA ILE A 46 1.01 -2.96 -7.62
C ILE A 46 1.89 -4.15 -7.23
N ALA A 47 2.98 -4.39 -7.97
CA ALA A 47 3.91 -5.48 -7.67
C ALA A 47 4.45 -5.36 -6.23
N ARG A 48 4.83 -4.15 -5.82
CA ARG A 48 5.27 -3.89 -4.46
C ARG A 48 4.20 -4.21 -3.42
N ILE A 49 2.95 -3.83 -3.66
CA ILE A 49 1.87 -4.12 -2.70
C ILE A 49 1.57 -5.61 -2.62
N LYS A 50 1.70 -6.35 -3.73
CA LYS A 50 1.64 -7.83 -3.72
C LYS A 50 2.74 -8.43 -2.84
N ASP A 51 3.98 -7.94 -2.92
CA ASP A 51 5.07 -8.39 -2.04
C ASP A 51 4.75 -8.14 -0.56
N HIS A 52 4.14 -6.99 -0.23
CA HIS A 52 3.70 -6.68 1.13
C HIS A 52 2.54 -7.57 1.60
N ILE A 53 1.60 -7.92 0.70
CA ILE A 53 0.49 -8.83 0.99
C ILE A 53 1.04 -10.23 1.32
N ASP A 54 1.98 -10.75 0.52
CA ASP A 54 2.61 -12.05 0.76
C ASP A 54 3.31 -12.08 2.12
N PHE A 55 4.05 -11.01 2.44
CA PHE A 55 4.70 -10.89 3.74
C PHE A 55 3.69 -10.76 4.89
N ALA A 56 2.63 -9.96 4.73
CA ALA A 56 1.59 -9.77 5.74
C ALA A 56 0.84 -11.08 6.06
N ALA A 57 0.64 -11.94 5.06
CA ALA A 57 -0.01 -13.24 5.23
C ALA A 57 0.74 -14.15 6.22
N GLU A 58 2.07 -13.99 6.36
CA GLU A 58 2.85 -14.74 7.34
C GLU A 58 2.52 -14.42 8.79
N PHE A 59 1.91 -13.25 9.03
CA PHE A 59 1.59 -12.71 10.34
C PHE A 59 0.09 -12.53 10.57
N SER A 60 -0.76 -12.83 9.57
CA SER A 60 -2.18 -12.44 9.58
C SER A 60 -2.37 -10.92 9.76
N ALA A 61 -1.42 -10.14 9.26
CA ALA A 61 -1.43 -8.69 9.33
C ALA A 61 -2.29 -8.08 8.21
N GLN A 62 -2.78 -6.86 8.42
CA GLN A 62 -3.33 -6.04 7.34
C GLN A 62 -2.21 -5.29 6.60
N VAL A 63 -2.48 -4.85 5.37
CA VAL A 63 -1.60 -3.96 4.61
C VAL A 63 -2.24 -2.58 4.52
N ILE A 64 -1.51 -1.55 4.96
CA ILE A 64 -1.98 -0.18 4.96
C ILE A 64 -1.71 0.45 3.58
N ILE A 65 -2.74 1.02 2.96
CA ILE A 65 -2.65 1.83 1.76
C ILE A 65 -2.64 3.31 2.18
N GLY A 66 -1.45 3.77 2.56
CA GLY A 66 -1.15 5.15 2.92
C GLY A 66 -0.57 5.92 1.72
N LEU A 67 0.63 6.47 1.87
CA LEU A 67 1.31 7.28 0.86
C LEU A 67 1.57 6.57 -0.48
N ILE A 68 1.56 5.24 -0.54
CA ILE A 68 1.70 4.47 -1.79
C ILE A 68 0.64 4.84 -2.85
N ARG A 69 -0.49 5.42 -2.44
CA ARG A 69 -1.48 5.95 -3.38
C ARG A 69 -0.99 7.17 -4.16
N GLY A 70 0.00 7.88 -3.62
CA GLY A 70 0.59 9.09 -4.19
C GLY A 70 -0.23 10.36 -4.01
N ARG A 71 0.03 11.31 -4.90
CA ARG A 71 -0.61 12.62 -5.01
C ARG A 71 -1.14 12.79 -6.43
N ILE A 72 -2.15 13.63 -6.60
CA ILE A 72 -2.62 14.05 -7.91
C ILE A 72 -1.73 15.21 -8.37
N GLU A 73 -0.98 15.00 -9.44
CA GLU A 73 -0.13 16.03 -10.04
C GLU A 73 -0.96 17.11 -10.74
N ASP A 74 -0.45 18.34 -10.81
CA ASP A 74 -1.20 19.51 -11.33
C ASP A 74 -1.70 19.33 -12.77
N HIS A 75 -0.99 18.52 -13.58
CA HIS A 75 -1.32 18.26 -14.98
C HIS A 75 -2.23 17.03 -15.17
N VAL A 76 -2.56 16.30 -14.09
CA VAL A 76 -3.40 15.11 -14.11
C VAL A 76 -4.81 15.48 -13.70
N ARG A 77 -5.81 15.06 -14.48
CA ARG A 77 -7.21 15.22 -14.08
C ARG A 77 -7.49 14.29 -12.90
N ARG A 78 -8.14 14.82 -11.85
CA ARG A 78 -8.51 14.06 -10.65
C ARG A 78 -9.24 12.76 -10.97
N GLU A 79 -10.18 12.79 -11.90
CA GLU A 79 -10.96 11.61 -12.34
C GLU A 79 -10.06 10.49 -12.89
N ASP A 80 -8.98 10.84 -13.61
CA ASP A 80 -8.06 9.85 -14.17
C ASP A 80 -7.22 9.21 -13.05
N ALA A 81 -6.69 10.02 -12.13
CA ALA A 81 -5.94 9.54 -10.98
C ALA A 81 -6.79 8.64 -10.04
N GLU A 82 -8.04 9.02 -9.80
CA GLU A 82 -9.01 8.23 -9.05
C GLU A 82 -9.28 6.89 -9.71
N LYS A 83 -9.51 6.90 -11.03
CA LYS A 83 -9.72 5.68 -11.81
C LYS A 83 -8.50 4.76 -11.76
N TRP A 84 -7.29 5.27 -12.00
CA TRP A 84 -6.07 4.48 -11.96
C TRP A 84 -5.85 3.87 -10.57
N SER A 85 -6.08 4.66 -9.53
CA SER A 85 -5.88 4.20 -8.15
C SER A 85 -6.88 3.13 -7.76
N LEU A 86 -8.13 3.27 -8.19
CA LEU A 86 -9.17 2.26 -8.00
C LEU A 86 -8.83 0.96 -8.73
N ASP A 87 -8.30 1.03 -9.96
CA ASP A 87 -7.89 -0.15 -10.73
C ASP A 87 -6.70 -0.85 -10.07
N CYS A 88 -5.69 -0.12 -9.59
CA CYS A 88 -4.58 -0.67 -8.82
C CYS A 88 -5.06 -1.36 -7.53
N LEU A 89 -5.98 -0.71 -6.80
CA LEU A 89 -6.57 -1.25 -5.57
C LEU A 89 -7.35 -2.53 -5.84
N ARG A 90 -8.16 -2.60 -6.90
CA ARG A 90 -8.90 -3.80 -7.29
C ARG A 90 -7.96 -4.97 -7.57
N GLU A 91 -6.87 -4.73 -8.28
CA GLU A 91 -5.89 -5.76 -8.58
C GLU A 91 -5.20 -6.28 -7.31
N CYS A 92 -4.78 -5.38 -6.42
CA CYS A 92 -4.19 -5.76 -5.14
C CYS A 92 -5.19 -6.50 -4.24
N ALA A 93 -6.45 -6.04 -4.20
CA ALA A 93 -7.51 -6.65 -3.41
C ALA A 93 -7.84 -8.07 -3.87
N ALA A 94 -7.77 -8.36 -5.17
CA ALA A 94 -7.97 -9.71 -5.69
C ALA A 94 -6.91 -10.69 -5.15
N VAL A 95 -5.65 -10.27 -5.07
CA VAL A 95 -4.56 -11.08 -4.47
C VAL A 95 -4.75 -11.19 -2.96
N ALA A 96 -5.01 -10.08 -2.29
CA ALA A 96 -5.20 -10.03 -0.84
C ALA A 96 -6.36 -10.94 -0.38
N GLN A 97 -7.45 -11.01 -1.16
CA GLN A 97 -8.58 -11.90 -0.90
C GLN A 97 -8.16 -13.37 -0.88
N GLY A 98 -7.31 -13.81 -1.83
CA GLY A 98 -6.81 -15.19 -1.89
C GLY A 98 -5.97 -15.57 -0.67
N LEU A 99 -5.27 -14.60 -0.08
CA LEU A 99 -4.40 -14.78 1.08
C LEU A 99 -5.04 -14.38 2.42
N LYS A 100 -6.31 -13.97 2.40
CA LYS A 100 -7.06 -13.49 3.57
C LYS A 100 -6.39 -12.30 4.29
N VAL A 101 -5.75 -11.43 3.53
CA VAL A 101 -5.12 -10.20 4.01
C VAL A 101 -6.08 -9.03 3.82
N GLY A 102 -6.27 -8.22 4.85
CA GLY A 102 -7.04 -6.98 4.75
C GLY A 102 -6.21 -5.86 4.13
N LEU A 103 -6.81 -5.07 3.22
CA LEU A 103 -6.24 -3.80 2.77
C LEU A 103 -6.97 -2.65 3.47
N THR A 104 -6.22 -1.74 4.08
CA THR A 104 -6.79 -0.62 4.85
C THR A 104 -6.39 0.71 4.21
N LEU A 105 -7.37 1.42 3.67
CA LEU A 105 -7.15 2.75 3.09
C LEU A 105 -7.04 3.80 4.22
N GLU A 106 -5.95 4.54 4.23
CA GLU A 106 -5.62 5.51 5.29
C GLU A 106 -5.73 6.95 4.76
N PRO A 107 -6.77 7.72 5.14
CA PRO A 107 -6.81 9.15 4.86
C PRO A 107 -5.67 9.87 5.56
N LEU A 108 -4.98 10.74 4.82
CA LEU A 108 -3.80 11.48 5.31
C LEU A 108 -4.04 12.98 5.21
N ASN A 109 -3.27 13.76 5.96
CA ASN A 109 -3.48 15.20 5.98
C ASN A 109 -3.02 15.87 4.68
N ARG A 110 -3.53 17.08 4.42
CA ARG A 110 -3.27 17.87 3.20
C ARG A 110 -1.79 18.21 2.93
N TYR A 111 -0.93 18.13 3.94
CA TYR A 111 0.50 18.41 3.78
C TYR A 111 1.21 17.21 3.14
N GLU A 112 0.74 16.00 3.42
CA GLU A 112 1.30 14.74 2.91
C GLU A 112 0.77 14.39 1.53
N THR A 113 -0.54 14.52 1.30
CA THR A 113 -1.16 14.28 -0.01
C THR A 113 -2.38 15.17 -0.24
N ASN A 114 -2.75 15.39 -1.50
CA ASN A 114 -3.98 16.08 -1.92
C ASN A 114 -5.09 15.10 -2.36
N PHE A 115 -4.95 13.82 -1.99
CA PHE A 115 -5.79 12.73 -2.47
C PHE A 115 -6.20 11.79 -1.32
N ILE A 116 -7.51 11.72 -1.04
CA ILE A 116 -8.14 10.98 0.07
C ILE A 116 -7.63 11.54 1.41
N ASN A 117 -8.23 12.66 1.80
CA ASN A 117 -7.85 13.41 3.00
C ASN A 117 -8.80 13.23 4.18
N THR A 118 -9.98 12.67 3.94
CA THR A 118 -11.00 12.43 4.98
C THR A 118 -11.57 11.02 4.86
N VAL A 119 -12.28 10.55 5.90
CA VAL A 119 -12.98 9.26 5.87
C VAL A 119 -14.20 9.27 4.94
N ALA A 120 -14.73 10.46 4.64
CA ALA A 120 -15.93 10.62 3.82
C ALA A 120 -15.63 10.67 2.31
N GLU A 121 -14.37 10.91 1.94
CA GLU A 121 -13.86 10.77 0.56
C GLU A 121 -13.65 9.30 0.21
#